data_AF-A0A1I4PGU8-F1
#
_entry.id   AF-A0A1I4PGU8-F1
#
_cell.length_a   1.000
_cell.length_b   1.000
_cell.length_c   1.000
_cell.angle_alpha   90.00
_cell.angle_beta   90.00
_cell.angle_gamma   90.00
#
_symmetry.space_group_name_H-M   'P 1'
#
loop_
_entity.id
_entity.type
_entity.pdbx_description
1 polymer ?
#
loop_
_entity_poly.entity_id
_entity_poly.type
_entity_poly.pdbx_seq_one_letter_code
_entity_poly.pdbx_strand_id
1 'polypeptide(L)'
;MTHYLIKKLLFTLFVVFISNNSAVAEWNYVGETEVSTVFIDSATISKKGNMSKMWVMFDYKREQGSPEFKFLSRRDQFEFDCDEKLVRTLFVFVHSGKSSLFYRKP
;
A
#
# COMPACT_ATOMS: atom_id res chain seq x y z
N MET A 1 16.46 -35.15 -28.96
CA MET A 1 16.18 -33.72 -29.20
C MET A 1 14.82 -33.28 -28.63
N THR A 2 13.75 -34.04 -28.88
CA THR A 2 12.37 -33.78 -28.39
C THR A 2 12.21 -33.75 -26.86
N HIS A 3 12.84 -34.66 -26.11
CA HIS A 3 12.79 -34.65 -24.63
C HIS A 3 13.38 -33.39 -23.99
N TYR A 4 14.40 -32.79 -24.63
CA TYR A 4 15.02 -31.56 -24.15
C TYR A 4 14.06 -30.37 -24.32
N LEU A 5 13.34 -30.33 -25.44
CA LEU A 5 12.32 -29.32 -25.73
C LEU A 5 11.14 -29.40 -24.75
N ILE A 6 10.68 -30.61 -24.42
CA ILE A 6 9.58 -30.81 -23.45
C ILE A 6 10.01 -30.40 -22.03
N LYS A 7 11.23 -30.77 -21.60
CA LYS A 7 11.75 -30.32 -20.29
C LYS A 7 11.90 -28.80 -20.22
N LYS A 8 12.35 -28.17 -21.30
CA LYS A 8 12.49 -26.71 -21.37
C LYS A 8 11.12 -26.04 -21.29
N LEU A 9 10.12 -26.57 -21.99
CA LEU A 9 8.74 -26.08 -21.94
C LEU A 9 8.14 -26.19 -20.53
N LEU A 10 8.30 -27.34 -19.87
CA LEU A 10 7.83 -27.56 -18.50
C LEU A 10 8.52 -26.62 -17.49
N PHE A 11 9.83 -26.41 -17.64
CA PHE A 11 10.58 -25.48 -16.80
C PHE A 11 10.10 -24.03 -16.99
N THR A 12 9.88 -23.60 -18.23
CA THR A 12 9.34 -22.26 -18.51
C THR A 12 7.94 -22.09 -17.92
N LEU A 13 7.07 -23.09 -18.05
CA LEU A 13 5.71 -23.05 -17.48
C LEU A 13 5.74 -22.96 -15.94
N PHE A 14 6.65 -23.71 -15.31
CA PHE A 14 6.84 -23.69 -13.86
C PHE A 14 7.33 -22.32 -13.36
N VAL A 15 8.30 -21.71 -14.05
CA VAL A 15 8.80 -20.35 -13.71
C VAL A 15 7.70 -19.30 -13.84
N VAL A 16 6.88 -19.37 -14.89
CA VAL A 16 5.73 -18.46 -15.08
C VAL A 16 4.70 -18.62 -13.96
N PHE A 17 4.41 -19.86 -13.53
CA PHE A 17 3.46 -20.12 -12.45
C PHE A 17 3.89 -19.53 -11.10
N ILE A 18 5.19 -19.58 -10.79
CA ILE A 18 5.75 -19.03 -9.53
C ILE A 18 5.85 -17.51 -9.56
N SER A 19 5.94 -16.89 -10.75
CA SER A 19 6.03 -15.43 -10.89
C SER A 19 4.74 -14.67 -10.54
N ASN A 20 3.64 -15.36 -10.22
CA ASN A 20 2.43 -14.77 -9.65
C ASN A 20 2.63 -14.35 -8.18
N ASN A 21 3.62 -13.50 -7.92
CA ASN A 21 3.59 -12.66 -6.73
C ASN A 21 2.51 -11.60 -6.99
N SER A 22 1.25 -11.94 -6.66
CA SER A 22 0.27 -10.88 -6.42
C SER A 22 0.90 -9.96 -5.39
N ALA A 23 1.18 -8.71 -5.76
CA ALA A 23 1.63 -7.71 -4.81
C ALA A 23 0.48 -7.49 -3.83
N VAL A 24 0.43 -8.31 -2.78
CA VAL A 24 -0.50 -8.14 -1.69
C VAL A 24 -0.04 -6.87 -0.99
N ALA A 25 -0.85 -5.82 -1.09
CA ALA A 25 -0.61 -4.60 -0.34
C ALA A 25 -0.49 -4.97 1.14
N GLU A 26 0.70 -4.83 1.70
CA GLU A 26 0.99 -5.18 3.08
C GLU A 26 0.86 -3.91 3.90
N TRP A 27 -0.37 -3.63 4.33
CA TRP A 27 -0.66 -2.49 5.18
C TRP A 27 -0.21 -2.81 6.61
N ASN A 28 0.96 -2.34 6.98
CA ASN A 28 1.53 -2.50 8.31
C ASN A 28 1.05 -1.39 9.23
N TYR A 29 0.62 -1.76 10.44
CA TYR A 29 0.29 -0.80 11.49
C TYR A 29 1.53 0.01 11.88
N VAL A 30 1.39 1.33 11.94
CA VAL A 30 2.45 2.24 12.41
C VAL A 30 2.14 2.79 13.78
N GLY A 31 0.87 3.12 14.02
CA GLY A 31 0.49 3.78 15.26
C GLY A 31 -0.97 4.21 15.28
N GLU A 32 -1.34 4.82 16.39
CA GLU A 32 -2.66 5.40 16.59
C GLU A 32 -2.49 6.83 17.10
N THR A 33 -3.36 7.71 16.63
CA THR A 33 -3.49 9.08 17.11
C THR A 33 -4.84 9.25 17.81
N GLU A 34 -5.12 10.43 18.34
CA GLU A 34 -6.46 10.73 18.88
C GLU A 34 -7.57 10.61 17.81
N VAL A 35 -7.22 10.80 16.54
CA VAL A 35 -8.19 10.89 15.44
C VAL A 35 -8.24 9.65 14.53
N SER A 36 -7.16 8.87 14.43
CA SER A 36 -7.07 7.76 13.48
C SER A 36 -6.06 6.69 13.86
N THR A 37 -6.29 5.47 13.39
CA THR A 37 -5.23 4.46 13.27
C THR A 37 -4.49 4.65 11.96
N VAL A 38 -3.16 4.55 11.96
CA VAL A 38 -2.29 4.83 10.82
C VAL A 38 -1.57 3.57 10.38
N PHE A 39 -1.59 3.32 9.07
CA PHE A 39 -0.93 2.19 8.42
C PHE A 39 -0.07 2.68 7.25
N ILE A 40 0.95 1.91 6.88
CA ILE A 40 1.76 2.14 5.68
C ILE A 40 1.74 0.89 4.80
N ASP A 41 1.79 1.07 3.50
CA ASP A 41 2.01 -0.04 2.56
C ASP A 41 3.52 -0.21 2.36
N SER A 42 4.14 -1.06 3.19
CA SER A 42 5.61 -1.21 3.21
C SER A 42 6.17 -1.73 1.89
N ALA A 43 5.38 -2.54 1.17
CA ALA A 43 5.75 -3.12 -0.12
C ALA A 43 5.92 -2.05 -1.22
N THR A 44 5.37 -0.85 -1.02
CA THR A 44 5.41 0.25 -2.00
C THR A 44 6.46 1.32 -1.70
N ILE A 45 7.21 1.17 -0.61
CA ILE A 45 8.22 2.16 -0.21
C ILE A 45 9.33 2.21 -1.27
N SER A 46 9.50 3.38 -1.87
CA SER A 46 10.57 3.66 -2.83
C SER A 46 11.47 4.77 -2.29
N LYS A 47 12.76 4.51 -2.18
CA LYS A 47 13.76 5.47 -1.69
C LYS A 47 14.72 5.89 -2.80
N LYS A 48 15.05 7.19 -2.86
CA LYS A 48 16.06 7.75 -3.77
C LYS A 48 16.77 8.92 -3.08
N GLY A 49 17.98 8.66 -2.57
CA GLY A 49 18.71 9.64 -1.75
C GLY A 49 17.97 9.93 -0.45
N ASN A 50 17.78 11.21 -0.12
CA ASN A 50 16.99 11.70 1.01
C ASN A 50 15.46 11.64 0.77
N MET A 51 15.02 11.31 -0.45
CA MET A 51 13.60 11.25 -0.79
C MET A 51 13.03 9.85 -0.56
N SER A 52 11.87 9.76 0.08
CA SER A 52 11.13 8.51 0.30
C SER A 52 9.68 8.68 -0.13
N LYS A 53 9.15 7.76 -0.95
CA LYS A 53 7.75 7.75 -1.39
C LYS A 53 7.04 6.50 -0.90
N MET A 54 5.84 6.65 -0.34
CA MET A 54 5.04 5.52 0.17
C MET A 54 3.56 5.86 0.26
N TRP A 55 2.73 4.81 0.34
CA TRP A 55 1.32 4.97 0.69
C TRP A 55 1.11 4.91 2.20
N VAL A 56 0.25 5.80 2.71
CA VAL A 56 -0.18 5.87 4.09
C VAL A 56 -1.70 5.83 4.14
N MET A 57 -2.25 5.02 5.03
CA MET A 57 -3.68 4.91 5.25
C MET A 57 -4.03 5.44 6.64
N PHE A 58 -4.97 6.37 6.67
CA PHE A 58 -5.60 6.88 7.87
C PHE A 58 -6.97 6.25 8.00
N ASP A 59 -7.20 5.54 9.09
CA ASP A 59 -8.48 4.92 9.41
C ASP A 59 -9.09 5.66 10.61
N TYR A 60 -9.99 6.61 10.33
CA TYR A 60 -10.47 7.61 11.29
C TYR A 60 -11.46 7.03 12.28
N LYS A 61 -11.38 7.43 13.55
CA LYS A 61 -12.29 6.96 14.61
C LYS A 61 -13.72 7.49 14.43
N ARG A 62 -13.88 8.63 13.76
CA ARG A 62 -15.16 9.27 13.45
C ARG A 62 -15.18 9.75 12.00
N GLU A 63 -16.37 9.94 11.44
CA GLU A 63 -16.54 10.50 10.10
C GLU A 63 -15.81 11.84 9.97
N GLN A 64 -15.11 12.01 8.87
CA GLN A 64 -14.43 13.23 8.46
C GLN A 64 -15.14 13.83 7.24
N GLY A 65 -14.94 15.12 6.99
CA GLY A 65 -15.47 15.83 5.83
C GLY A 65 -16.64 16.76 6.17
N SER A 66 -17.41 17.15 5.15
CA SER A 66 -18.60 17.99 5.30
C SER A 66 -19.86 17.12 5.47
N PRO A 67 -21.01 17.69 5.87
CA PRO A 67 -22.27 16.95 5.95
C PRO A 67 -22.65 16.22 4.66
N GLU A 68 -22.33 16.79 3.50
CA GLU A 68 -22.65 16.28 2.16
C GLU A 68 -21.60 15.26 1.66
N PHE A 69 -20.39 15.27 2.24
CA PHE A 69 -19.30 14.41 1.81
C PHE A 69 -18.52 13.89 3.01
N LYS A 70 -18.82 12.65 3.38
CA LYS A 70 -18.25 11.99 4.56
C LYS A 70 -17.39 10.78 4.21
N PHE A 71 -16.32 10.60 4.96
CA PHE A 71 -15.44 9.45 4.83
C PHE A 71 -14.91 8.97 6.18
N LEU A 72 -14.62 7.67 6.27
CA LEU A 72 -14.06 7.03 7.47
C LEU A 72 -12.62 6.55 7.28
N SER A 73 -12.14 6.50 6.05
CA SER A 73 -10.73 6.25 5.79
C SER A 73 -10.21 7.00 4.58
N ARG A 74 -8.89 7.20 4.57
CA ARG A 74 -8.18 7.94 3.54
C ARG A 74 -6.84 7.25 3.25
N ARG A 75 -6.46 7.15 1.98
CA ARG A 75 -5.16 6.66 1.51
C ARG A 75 -4.45 7.76 0.76
N ASP A 76 -3.27 8.10 1.22
CA ASP A 76 -2.43 9.15 0.65
C ASP A 76 -1.13 8.57 0.13
N GLN A 77 -0.67 9.04 -1.02
CA GLN A 77 0.72 8.82 -1.43
C GLN A 77 1.51 10.04 -1.04
N PHE A 78 2.44 9.86 -0.12
CA PHE A 78 3.37 10.91 0.30
C PHE A 78 4.74 10.70 -0.31
N GLU A 79 5.39 11.81 -0.61
CA GLU A 79 6.82 11.92 -0.86
C GLU A 79 7.42 12.77 0.27
N PHE A 80 8.41 12.21 0.96
CA PHE A 80 9.08 12.80 2.11
C PHE A 80 10.50 13.21 1.70
N ASP A 81 10.87 14.44 2.02
CA ASP A 81 12.27 14.84 2.13
C ASP A 81 12.71 14.58 3.57
N CYS A 82 13.54 13.54 3.77
CA CYS A 82 13.95 13.11 5.10
C CYS A 82 14.94 14.08 5.77
N ASP A 83 15.68 14.88 5.00
CA ASP A 83 16.69 15.79 5.53
C ASP A 83 16.03 17.09 5.98
N GLU A 84 15.21 17.68 5.11
CA GLU A 84 14.49 18.94 5.37
C GLU A 84 13.19 18.73 6.17
N LYS A 85 12.79 17.47 6.41
CA LYS A 85 11.54 17.08 7.10
C LYS A 85 10.29 17.64 6.42
N LEU A 86 10.32 17.73 5.09
CA LEU A 86 9.19 18.18 4.29
C LEU A 86 8.37 16.99 3.78
N VAL A 87 7.08 17.21 3.59
CA VAL A 87 6.18 16.24 2.99
C VAL A 87 5.41 16.85 1.83
N ARG A 88 5.30 16.10 0.74
CA ARG A 88 4.46 16.41 -0.41
C ARG A 88 3.41 15.33 -0.57
N THR A 89 2.15 15.73 -0.62
CA THR A 89 1.03 14.84 -0.99
C THR A 89 0.93 14.73 -2.50
N LEU A 90 1.03 13.52 -3.04
CA LEU A 90 0.91 13.25 -4.47
C LEU A 90 -0.51 12.85 -4.86
N PHE A 91 -1.13 11.99 -4.06
CA PHE A 91 -2.48 11.49 -4.29
C PHE A 91 -3.25 11.37 -2.99
N VAL A 92 -4.58 11.47 -3.09
CA VAL A 92 -5.52 11.33 -1.98
C VAL A 92 -6.72 10.54 -2.47
N PHE A 93 -7.04 9.46 -1.77
CA PHE A 93 -8.27 8.68 -1.97
C PHE A 93 -9.02 8.58 -0.66
N VAL A 94 -10.30 8.87 -0.67
CA VAL A 94 -11.17 8.76 0.51
C VAL A 94 -12.22 7.69 0.30
N HIS A 95 -12.59 7.03 1.40
CA HIS A 95 -13.53 5.91 1.40
C HIS A 95 -14.55 6.13 2.51
N SER A 96 -15.84 5.92 2.19
CA SER A 96 -16.94 6.05 3.15
C SER A 96 -16.82 5.05 4.30
N GLY A 97 -16.21 3.88 4.07
CA GLY A 97 -15.99 2.83 5.05
C GLY A 97 -14.59 2.80 5.65
N LYS A 98 -14.43 1.93 6.66
CA LYS A 98 -13.17 1.59 7.31
C LYS A 98 -12.33 0.70 6.40
N SER A 99 -11.24 1.23 5.86
CA SER A 99 -10.36 0.46 4.97
C SER A 99 -9.60 -0.63 5.72
N SER A 100 -9.28 -0.42 7.00
CA SER A 100 -8.51 -1.39 7.81
C SER A 100 -9.20 -2.76 7.93
N LEU A 101 -10.53 -2.83 7.81
CA LEU A 101 -11.29 -4.08 7.84
C LEU A 101 -10.99 -5.00 6.65
N PHE A 102 -10.54 -4.46 5.52
CA PHE A 102 -10.20 -5.24 4.32
C PHE A 102 -8.75 -5.71 4.31
N TYR A 103 -7.87 -5.05 5.07
CA TYR A 103 -6.42 -5.29 5.03
C TYR A 103 -5.86 -5.95 6.28
N ARG A 104 -6.66 -6.04 7.36
CA ARG A 104 -6.29 -6.81 8.54
C ARG A 104 -6.35 -8.29 8.15
N LYS A 105 -5.19 -8.92 7.97
CA LYS A 105 -5.13 -10.39 7.90
C LYS A 105 -5.57 -10.98 9.25
N PRO A 106 -6.34 -12.08 9.26
CA PRO A 106 -6.69 -12.80 10.49
C PRO A 106 -5.46 -13.33 11.21
#